data_AF-A0A1Y2T168-F1
#
_entry.id   AF-A0A1Y2T168-F1
#
_cell.length_a   1.000
_cell.length_b   1.000
_cell.length_c   1.000
_cell.angle_alpha   90.00
_cell.angle_beta   90.00
_cell.angle_gamma   90.00
#
_symmetry.space_group_name_H-M   'P 1'
#
loop_
_entity.id
_entity.type
_entity.pdbx_description
1 polymer ?
#
loop_
_entity_poly.entity_id
_entity_poly.type
_entity_poly.pdbx_seq_one_letter_code
_entity_poly.pdbx_strand_id
1 'polypeptide(L)'
;MRIYAPSFALTHAKNHEEQRHFKRAVARGEYVEPMRGFFARTLDWNALKWDERKLEEIYALARVHPNWTFTGLTAAAICGIMLPHEWLYEELHVAVERGTRIRHASLNIRVHEITGSSRGLPPPDEELSEDERELKELQPAIIFSPDDLARSYEPLTDTVALVNGVRVLVPEHIICECLRAADFVHALAVADMLAQQFPGASAKLAQVIRERSGDHGMAKVALRARFIDEKSGSIYESMLRARLIQAGFPAPRVQVDYMPSFRHAPNGERLRASVGRTLRAAYTWERPRPGLREVKELGRRTRARATGHVAAPDRVDRVVVLLDDLRPGAGLAPPGMLRSELEALRRRESERLLARVLALKSIGCDVIHVSAEDDFRTVCEKLDAAGVKRVSFQEQRKRGRYL
;
A
#
# COMPACT_ATOMS: atom_id res chain seq x y z
N MET A 1 -3.61 15.93 16.47
CA MET A 1 -2.32 15.44 16.99
C MET A 1 -2.60 14.65 18.27
N ARG A 2 -2.72 13.31 18.20
CA ARG A 2 -2.73 12.46 19.40
C ARG A 2 -1.28 12.06 19.65
N ILE A 3 -0.54 12.90 20.35
CA ILE A 3 0.72 12.49 20.98
C ILE A 3 0.27 11.74 22.24
N TYR A 4 0.24 10.42 22.18
CA TYR A 4 0.10 9.63 23.40
C TYR A 4 1.46 9.67 24.11
N ALA A 5 1.47 10.13 25.36
CA ALA A 5 2.56 9.75 26.26
C ALA A 5 2.57 8.22 26.32
N PRO A 6 3.75 7.57 26.35
CA PRO A 6 3.86 6.13 26.19
C PRO A 6 3.31 5.40 27.42
N SER A 7 1.99 5.23 27.50
CA SER A 7 1.38 4.23 28.36
C SER A 7 1.49 2.90 27.61
N PHE A 8 2.68 2.32 27.58
CA PHE A 8 2.92 1.04 26.95
C PHE A 8 1.94 0.01 27.53
N ALA A 9 1.04 -0.51 26.71
CA ALA A 9 0.08 -1.50 27.17
C ALA A 9 0.79 -2.84 27.47
N LEU A 10 1.85 -3.15 26.71
CA LEU A 10 2.62 -4.39 26.83
C LEU A 10 3.89 -4.26 27.68
N THR A 11 4.01 -5.17 28.64
CA THR A 11 5.17 -5.32 29.54
C THR A 11 5.81 -6.69 29.33
N HIS A 12 7.12 -6.74 29.11
CA HIS A 12 7.88 -8.00 29.05
C HIS A 12 8.25 -8.48 30.46
N ALA A 13 7.97 -9.74 30.77
CA ALA A 13 8.40 -10.34 32.04
C ALA A 13 9.92 -10.59 32.02
N LYS A 14 10.64 -10.00 32.97
CA LYS A 14 12.11 -10.02 33.01
C LYS A 14 12.68 -11.31 33.58
N ASN A 15 11.91 -12.05 34.37
CA ASN A 15 12.34 -13.27 35.04
C ASN A 15 11.19 -14.27 35.25
N HIS A 16 11.51 -15.47 35.73
CA HIS A 16 10.54 -16.54 35.96
C HIS A 16 9.50 -16.22 37.04
N GLU A 17 9.81 -15.33 38.00
CA GLU A 17 8.86 -14.95 39.06
C GLU A 17 7.79 -14.01 38.51
N GLU A 18 8.20 -12.96 37.80
CA GLU A 18 7.30 -12.07 37.06
C GLU A 18 6.45 -12.86 36.06
N GLN A 19 7.08 -13.77 35.31
CA GLN A 19 6.36 -14.60 34.36
C GLN A 19 5.28 -15.45 35.06
N ARG A 20 5.59 -16.10 36.18
CA ARG A 20 4.60 -16.86 36.97
C ARG A 20 3.51 -15.95 37.53
N HIS A 21 3.85 -14.76 38.00
CA HIS A 21 2.89 -13.78 38.50
C HIS A 21 1.90 -13.38 37.41
N PHE A 22 2.38 -12.97 36.24
CA PHE A 22 1.52 -12.60 35.12
C PHE A 22 0.70 -13.77 34.60
N LYS A 23 1.26 -14.97 34.50
CA LYS A 23 0.49 -16.17 34.09
C LYS A 23 -0.68 -16.46 35.04
N ARG A 24 -0.50 -16.26 36.35
CA ARG A 24 -1.61 -16.37 37.32
C ARG A 24 -2.65 -15.27 37.12
N ALA A 25 -2.23 -14.05 36.80
CA ALA A 25 -3.14 -12.94 36.52
C ALA A 25 -3.92 -13.14 35.20
N VAL A 26 -3.29 -13.73 34.18
CA VAL A 26 -3.96 -14.18 32.95
C VAL A 26 -5.02 -15.24 33.24
N ALA A 27 -4.71 -16.23 34.08
CA ALA A 27 -5.68 -17.24 34.49
C ALA A 27 -6.90 -16.65 35.26
N ARG A 28 -6.73 -15.49 35.91
CA ARG A 28 -7.81 -14.73 36.55
C ARG A 28 -8.55 -13.75 35.60
N GLY A 29 -8.09 -13.61 34.35
CA GLY A 29 -8.66 -12.68 33.37
C GLY A 29 -8.26 -11.21 33.55
N GLU A 30 -7.35 -10.90 34.49
CA GLU A 30 -6.87 -9.53 34.75
C GLU A 30 -5.89 -9.05 33.66
N TYR A 31 -5.16 -9.99 33.06
CA TYR A 31 -4.17 -9.76 32.02
C TYR A 31 -4.41 -10.66 30.81
N VAL A 32 -3.85 -10.25 29.68
CA VAL A 32 -3.68 -11.06 28.47
C VAL A 32 -2.19 -11.22 28.16
N GLU A 33 -1.85 -12.25 27.38
CA GLU A 33 -0.49 -12.47 26.86
C GLU A 33 -0.53 -12.50 25.32
N PRO A 34 -0.50 -11.32 24.65
CA PRO A 34 -0.59 -11.24 23.19
C PRO A 34 0.62 -11.88 22.48
N MET A 35 1.80 -11.75 23.08
CA MET A 35 3.01 -12.45 22.65
C MET A 35 3.61 -13.19 23.84
N ARG A 36 4.22 -14.35 23.59
CA ARG A 36 4.84 -15.16 24.64
C ARG A 36 5.82 -14.32 25.47
N GLY A 37 5.56 -14.20 26.78
CA GLY A 37 6.37 -13.42 27.71
C GLY A 37 6.05 -11.91 27.77
N PHE A 38 5.08 -11.42 26.99
CA PHE A 38 4.59 -10.05 27.01
C PHE A 38 3.14 -10.00 27.49
N PHE A 39 2.86 -9.13 28.46
CA PHE A 39 1.59 -9.08 29.15
C PHE A 39 1.01 -7.67 29.13
N ALA A 40 -0.31 -7.59 29.01
CA ALA A 40 -1.06 -6.34 29.08
C ALA A 40 -2.29 -6.53 29.97
N ARG A 41 -2.74 -5.48 30.66
CA ARG A 41 -4.01 -5.52 31.40
C ARG A 41 -5.15 -5.73 30.40
N THR A 42 -6.08 -6.62 30.72
CA THR A 42 -7.18 -6.99 29.81
C THR A 42 -8.02 -5.78 29.39
N LEU A 43 -8.32 -4.87 30.33
CA LEU A 43 -9.11 -3.67 30.04
C LEU A 43 -8.39 -2.72 29.07
N ASP A 44 -7.11 -2.47 29.32
CA ASP A 44 -6.30 -1.54 28.53
C ASP A 44 -6.07 -2.10 27.12
N TRP A 45 -5.78 -3.41 27.02
CA TRP A 45 -5.63 -4.10 25.74
C TRP A 45 -6.92 -4.10 24.92
N ASN A 46 -8.06 -4.38 25.57
CA ASN A 46 -9.34 -4.45 24.88
C ASN A 46 -9.83 -3.08 24.39
N ALA A 47 -9.36 -1.98 24.98
CA ALA A 47 -9.66 -0.63 24.53
C ALA A 47 -8.97 -0.25 23.21
N LEU A 48 -7.85 -0.90 22.88
CA LEU A 48 -7.12 -0.66 21.65
C LEU A 48 -7.80 -1.33 20.45
N LYS A 49 -7.70 -0.69 19.29
CA LYS A 49 -8.02 -1.30 17.99
C LYS A 49 -6.95 -2.32 17.59
N TRP A 50 -7.25 -3.18 16.62
CA TRP A 50 -6.34 -4.25 16.20
C TRP A 50 -5.00 -3.72 15.64
N ASP A 51 -5.02 -2.61 14.91
CA ASP A 51 -3.85 -1.93 14.36
C ASP A 51 -2.97 -1.34 15.46
N GLU A 52 -3.59 -0.67 16.43
CA GLU A 52 -2.94 -0.15 17.63
C GLU A 52 -2.30 -1.28 18.45
N ARG A 53 -3.03 -2.39 18.68
CA ARG A 53 -2.50 -3.60 19.36
C ARG A 53 -1.28 -4.16 18.64
N LYS A 54 -1.35 -4.25 17.31
CA LYS A 54 -0.25 -4.83 16.54
C LYS A 54 0.99 -3.94 16.57
N LEU A 55 0.83 -2.63 16.54
CA LEU A 55 1.94 -1.69 16.76
C LEU A 55 2.50 -1.82 18.18
N GLU A 56 1.66 -1.93 19.22
CA GLU A 56 2.11 -2.19 20.59
C GLU A 56 2.97 -3.45 20.69
N GLU A 57 2.62 -4.54 19.98
CA GLU A 57 3.45 -5.74 19.91
C GLU A 57 4.81 -5.48 19.27
N ILE A 58 4.83 -4.81 18.11
CA ILE A 58 6.06 -4.49 17.38
C ILE A 58 7.00 -3.66 18.25
N TYR A 59 6.50 -2.59 18.87
CA TYR A 59 7.31 -1.70 19.69
C TYR A 59 7.69 -2.32 21.04
N ALA A 60 6.85 -3.19 21.63
CA ALA A 60 7.25 -3.95 22.80
C ALA A 60 8.42 -4.89 22.49
N LEU A 61 8.39 -5.56 21.35
CA LEU A 61 9.50 -6.40 20.91
C LEU A 61 10.78 -5.59 20.64
N ALA A 62 10.65 -4.45 19.95
CA ALA A 62 11.78 -3.56 19.66
C ALA A 62 12.47 -3.03 20.92
N ARG A 63 11.74 -2.78 22.01
CA ARG A 63 12.33 -2.37 23.31
C ARG A 63 13.17 -3.48 23.95
N VAL A 64 12.73 -4.73 23.84
CA VAL A 64 13.47 -5.88 24.38
C VAL A 64 14.68 -6.21 23.50
N HIS A 65 14.58 -5.95 22.20
CA HIS A 65 15.63 -6.19 21.22
C HIS A 65 15.98 -4.90 20.45
N PRO A 66 16.62 -3.91 21.11
CA PRO A 66 16.84 -2.59 20.52
C PRO A 66 17.75 -2.61 19.29
N ASN A 67 18.52 -3.68 19.10
CA ASN A 67 19.46 -3.84 18.00
C ASN A 67 18.87 -4.55 16.78
N TRP A 68 17.68 -5.16 16.92
CA TRP A 68 17.05 -5.87 15.82
C TRP A 68 16.56 -4.91 14.75
N THR A 69 16.86 -5.24 13.50
CA THR A 69 16.43 -4.45 12.35
C THR A 69 15.16 -5.04 11.76
N PHE A 70 14.05 -4.33 11.80
CA PHE A 70 12.79 -4.79 11.24
C PHE A 70 12.76 -4.63 9.71
N THR A 71 12.01 -5.50 9.02
CA THR A 71 11.86 -5.46 7.56
C THR A 71 10.45 -5.84 7.09
N GLY A 72 10.22 -5.89 5.78
CA GLY A 72 8.98 -6.37 5.17
C GLY A 72 7.75 -5.58 5.64
N LEU A 73 6.63 -6.28 5.83
CA LEU A 73 5.38 -5.66 6.27
C LEU A 73 5.48 -5.05 7.67
N THR A 74 6.31 -5.61 8.55
CA THR A 74 6.54 -5.05 9.89
C THR A 74 7.24 -3.70 9.83
N ALA A 75 8.31 -3.58 9.04
CA ALA A 75 8.97 -2.28 8.84
C ALA A 75 8.07 -1.28 8.10
N ALA A 76 7.28 -1.73 7.12
CA ALA A 76 6.30 -0.86 6.47
C ALA A 76 5.26 -0.32 7.47
N ALA A 77 4.75 -1.16 8.38
CA ALA A 77 3.84 -0.74 9.44
C ALA A 77 4.53 0.22 10.43
N ILE A 78 5.78 -0.05 10.81
CA ILE A 78 6.59 0.90 11.59
C ILE A 78 6.65 2.22 10.85
N CYS A 79 6.87 2.24 9.53
CA CYS A 79 6.86 3.42 8.65
C CYS A 79 5.46 4.03 8.39
N GLY A 80 4.43 3.60 9.10
CA GLY A 80 3.07 4.17 9.01
C GLY A 80 2.22 3.60 7.89
N ILE A 81 2.70 2.57 7.19
CA ILE A 81 2.02 1.92 6.07
C ILE A 81 1.53 0.55 6.53
N MET A 82 0.35 0.54 7.15
CA MET A 82 -0.29 -0.68 7.63
C MET A 82 -1.41 -1.16 6.69
N LEU A 83 -1.33 -2.41 6.26
CA LEU A 83 -2.33 -3.04 5.41
C LEU A 83 -3.55 -3.49 6.22
N PRO A 84 -4.75 -3.51 5.63
CA PRO A 84 -6.01 -3.64 6.39
C PRO A 84 -6.42 -5.08 6.72
N HIS A 85 -5.46 -5.95 7.04
CA HIS A 85 -5.72 -7.35 7.37
C HIS A 85 -4.77 -7.87 8.46
N GLU A 86 -5.34 -8.32 9.58
CA GLU A 86 -4.59 -8.81 10.75
C GLU A 86 -3.69 -10.01 10.44
N TRP A 87 -4.15 -10.94 9.59
CA TRP A 87 -3.41 -12.15 9.22
C TRP A 87 -2.07 -11.88 8.53
N LEU A 88 -1.89 -10.69 7.94
CA LEU A 88 -0.61 -10.26 7.34
C LEU A 88 0.48 -10.01 8.39
N TYR A 89 0.08 -9.87 9.65
CA TYR A 89 0.93 -9.49 10.77
C TYR A 89 0.97 -10.56 11.86
N GLU A 90 0.57 -11.80 11.56
CA GLU A 90 0.74 -12.93 12.48
C GLU A 90 2.22 -13.08 12.86
N GLU A 91 3.11 -13.05 11.86
CA GLU A 91 4.57 -13.07 12.05
C GLU A 91 5.17 -11.66 11.94
N LEU A 92 6.12 -11.34 12.83
CA LEU A 92 6.92 -10.12 12.75
C LEU A 92 8.19 -10.34 11.94
N HIS A 93 8.51 -9.43 11.04
CA HIS A 93 9.61 -9.58 10.08
C HIS A 93 10.86 -8.85 10.55
N VAL A 94 11.96 -9.59 10.69
CA VAL A 94 13.27 -9.07 11.15
C VAL A 94 14.32 -9.43 10.11
N ALA A 95 15.22 -8.50 9.81
CA ALA A 95 16.35 -8.69 8.91
C ALA A 95 17.62 -9.00 9.70
N VAL A 96 18.42 -9.92 9.17
CA VAL A 96 19.76 -10.24 9.66
C VAL A 96 20.71 -10.37 8.48
N GLU A 97 22.00 -10.14 8.71
CA GLU A 97 23.02 -10.44 7.71
C GLU A 97 23.05 -11.93 7.42
N ARG A 98 23.23 -12.32 6.15
CA ARG A 98 23.34 -13.72 5.74
C ARG A 98 24.33 -14.50 6.63
N GLY A 99 23.89 -15.65 7.12
CA GLY A 99 24.68 -16.50 8.03
C GLY A 99 24.57 -16.14 9.51
N THR A 100 23.94 -15.02 9.84
CA THR A 100 23.65 -14.62 11.23
C THR A 100 22.45 -15.39 11.76
N ARG A 101 22.55 -15.85 13.02
CA ARG A 101 21.44 -16.52 13.71
C ARG A 101 20.97 -15.66 14.88
N ILE A 102 19.65 -15.50 15.00
CA ILE A 102 19.02 -14.87 16.16
C ILE A 102 18.28 -15.89 17.01
N ARG A 103 18.33 -15.71 18.34
CA ARG A 103 17.54 -16.52 19.28
C ARG A 103 16.12 -15.97 19.34
N HIS A 104 15.19 -16.66 18.70
CA HIS A 104 13.79 -16.22 18.58
C HIS A 104 12.77 -17.36 18.62
N ALA A 105 13.17 -18.59 18.96
CA ALA A 105 12.34 -19.80 18.83
C ALA A 105 11.02 -19.77 19.63
N SER A 106 10.87 -18.85 20.57
CA SER A 106 9.65 -18.64 21.36
C SER A 106 8.74 -17.53 20.84
N LEU A 107 9.13 -16.82 19.78
CA LEU A 107 8.45 -15.65 19.23
C LEU A 107 7.98 -15.93 17.81
N ASN A 108 6.85 -15.34 17.41
CA ASN A 108 6.32 -15.50 16.06
C ASN A 108 7.01 -14.52 15.11
N ILE A 109 8.22 -14.87 14.69
CA ILE A 109 9.10 -14.01 13.90
C ILE A 109 9.53 -14.72 12.62
N ARG A 110 9.48 -13.98 11.51
CA ARG A 110 10.09 -14.37 10.24
C ARG A 110 11.42 -13.65 10.05
N VAL A 111 12.48 -14.43 9.90
CA VAL A 111 13.84 -13.92 9.68
C VAL A 111 14.14 -13.83 8.19
N HIS A 112 14.59 -12.65 7.76
CA HIS A 112 15.01 -12.38 6.40
C HIS A 112 16.53 -12.22 6.37
N GLU A 113 17.21 -13.11 5.64
CA GLU A 113 18.64 -12.95 5.36
C GLU A 113 18.84 -11.94 4.23
N ILE A 114 19.59 -10.87 4.52
CA ILE A 114 19.97 -9.85 3.56
C ILE A 114 21.42 -10.07 3.16
N THR A 115 21.67 -10.01 1.85
CA THR A 115 23.00 -10.21 1.26
C THR A 115 23.56 -8.87 0.82
N GLY A 116 24.81 -8.56 1.18
CA GLY A 116 25.65 -7.63 0.43
C GLY A 116 25.22 -6.17 0.46
N SER A 117 24.91 -5.61 1.62
CA SER A 117 25.06 -4.16 1.78
C SER A 117 26.55 -3.82 1.86
N SER A 118 26.95 -2.66 1.35
CA SER A 118 28.36 -2.23 1.33
C SER A 118 29.04 -2.27 2.70
N ARG A 119 28.25 -2.21 3.79
CA ARG A 119 28.70 -2.27 5.19
C ARG A 119 28.12 -3.45 6.00
N GLY A 120 27.37 -4.37 5.40
CA GLY A 120 26.65 -5.41 6.14
C GLY A 120 25.45 -4.89 6.94
N LEU A 121 24.72 -5.79 7.60
CA LEU A 121 23.73 -5.38 8.60
C LEU A 121 24.41 -5.44 9.98
N PRO A 122 24.20 -4.42 10.85
CA PRO A 122 24.71 -4.47 12.22
C PRO A 122 24.25 -5.77 12.91
N PRO A 123 25.16 -6.53 13.55
CA PRO A 123 24.77 -7.73 14.26
C PRO A 123 23.70 -7.44 15.32
N PRO A 124 22.74 -8.35 15.51
CA PRO A 124 21.62 -8.16 16.44
C PRO A 124 22.05 -8.14 17.91
N ASP A 125 23.27 -8.56 18.22
CA ASP A 125 23.91 -8.58 19.53
C ASP A 125 25.01 -7.51 19.69
N GLU A 126 25.28 -6.71 18.65
CA GLU A 126 26.24 -5.62 18.70
C GLU A 126 25.79 -4.50 19.66
N GLU A 127 26.67 -4.01 20.51
CA GLU A 127 26.34 -2.86 21.36
C GLU A 127 26.04 -1.61 20.52
N LEU A 128 24.97 -0.89 20.86
CA LEU A 128 24.66 0.39 20.24
C LEU A 128 25.80 1.39 20.46
N SER A 129 26.22 2.07 19.39
CA SER A 129 27.11 3.22 19.50
C SER A 129 26.48 4.32 20.36
N GLU A 130 27.32 5.18 20.96
CA GLU A 130 26.85 6.34 21.74
C GLU A 130 25.89 7.22 20.93
N ASP A 131 26.28 7.56 19.69
CA ASP A 131 25.45 8.33 18.76
C ASP A 131 24.07 7.70 18.51
N GLU A 132 24.01 6.38 18.32
CA GLU A 132 22.74 5.71 18.08
C GLU A 132 21.87 5.63 19.35
N ARG A 133 22.49 5.44 20.52
CA ARG A 133 21.77 5.50 21.81
C ARG A 133 21.13 6.87 22.00
N GLU A 134 21.89 7.94 21.77
CA GLU A 134 21.39 9.31 21.88
C GLU A 134 20.23 9.56 20.90
N LEU A 135 20.36 9.15 19.64
CA LEU A 135 19.29 9.27 18.65
C LEU A 135 18.02 8.50 19.05
N LYS A 136 18.15 7.30 19.62
CA LYS A 136 17.01 6.53 20.11
C LYS A 136 16.33 7.18 21.32
N GLU A 137 17.12 7.77 22.21
CA GLU A 137 16.61 8.53 23.36
C GLU A 137 15.89 9.82 22.96
N LEU A 138 16.23 10.39 21.80
CA LEU A 138 15.52 11.53 21.21
C LEU A 138 14.20 11.13 20.53
N GLN A 139 14.06 9.86 20.09
CA GLN A 139 12.87 9.35 19.40
C GLN A 139 12.00 8.30 20.15
N PRO A 140 11.86 8.29 21.49
CA PRO A 140 11.17 7.23 22.21
C PRO A 140 9.63 7.33 22.11
N ALA A 141 9.10 8.44 21.59
CA ALA A 141 7.68 8.61 21.38
C ALA A 141 7.23 7.74 20.20
N ILE A 142 6.41 6.74 20.47
CA ILE A 142 5.75 5.96 19.42
C ILE A 142 4.68 6.84 18.79
N ILE A 143 4.98 7.33 17.60
CA ILE A 143 4.04 8.07 16.77
C ILE A 143 3.17 7.04 16.04
N PHE A 144 1.85 7.16 16.15
CA PHE A 144 0.89 6.29 15.44
C PHE A 144 0.31 6.96 14.19
N SER A 145 0.60 8.24 13.98
CA SER A 145 0.13 9.05 12.85
C SER A 145 1.05 8.84 11.64
N PRO A 146 0.56 8.30 10.50
CA PRO A 146 1.40 8.06 9.33
C PRO A 146 2.18 9.30 8.84
N ASP A 147 1.55 10.48 8.87
CA ASP A 147 2.15 11.75 8.42
C ASP A 147 3.28 12.24 9.34
N ASP A 148 3.16 12.01 10.64
CA ASP A 148 4.16 12.43 11.63
C ASP A 148 5.32 11.43 11.66
N LEU A 149 5.05 10.17 11.34
CA LEU A 149 5.99 9.08 11.42
C LEU A 149 7.05 9.18 10.30
N ALA A 150 6.66 9.58 9.09
CA ALA A 150 7.59 9.88 8.00
C ALA A 150 8.67 10.91 8.39
N ARG A 151 8.35 11.84 9.30
CA ARG A 151 9.26 12.89 9.77
C ARG A 151 10.27 12.41 10.82
N SER A 152 10.03 11.25 11.43
CA SER A 152 10.94 10.63 12.41
C SER A 152 12.04 9.78 11.76
N TYR A 153 11.98 9.59 10.44
CA TYR A 153 12.94 8.77 9.70
C TYR A 153 14.34 9.38 9.73
N GLU A 154 15.30 8.64 10.28
CA GLU A 154 16.71 9.01 10.36
C GLU A 154 17.59 7.89 9.77
N PRO A 155 18.24 8.08 8.60
CA PRO A 155 19.10 7.06 8.03
C PRO A 155 20.39 6.90 8.84
N LEU A 156 20.68 5.67 9.31
CA LEU A 156 21.93 5.37 10.03
C LEU A 156 23.04 4.93 9.07
N THR A 157 22.67 4.09 8.09
CA THR A 157 23.58 3.57 7.06
C THR A 157 22.90 3.59 5.69
N ASP A 158 23.55 3.03 4.68
CA ASP A 158 22.94 2.77 3.37
C ASP A 158 21.85 1.69 3.41
N THR A 159 21.66 1.00 4.54
CA THR A 159 20.76 -0.14 4.67
C THR A 159 19.88 -0.16 5.91
N VAL A 160 20.23 0.59 6.94
CA VAL A 160 19.46 0.72 8.18
C VAL A 160 19.09 2.17 8.44
N ALA A 161 17.88 2.38 8.95
CA ALA A 161 17.37 3.66 9.43
C ALA A 161 16.67 3.49 10.79
N LEU A 162 16.51 4.59 11.52
CA LEU A 162 15.65 4.68 12.70
C LEU A 162 14.33 5.33 12.34
N VAL A 163 13.26 4.81 12.92
CA VAL A 163 11.91 5.36 12.87
C VAL A 163 11.28 5.13 14.24
N ASN A 164 10.87 6.19 14.93
CA ASN A 164 10.40 6.13 16.32
C ASN A 164 11.37 5.35 17.25
N GLY A 165 12.68 5.56 17.08
CA GLY A 165 13.72 4.86 17.86
C GLY A 165 13.86 3.36 17.55
N VAL A 166 13.19 2.84 16.53
CA VAL A 166 13.27 1.44 16.10
C VAL A 166 14.09 1.33 14.82
N ARG A 167 15.03 0.37 14.79
CA ARG A 167 15.79 0.04 13.57
C ARG A 167 14.88 -0.62 12.53
N VAL A 168 14.87 -0.08 11.32
CA VAL A 168 14.22 -0.65 10.14
C VAL A 168 15.22 -0.70 8.98
N LEU A 169 14.98 -1.54 7.99
CA LEU A 169 15.69 -1.40 6.72
C LEU A 169 15.34 -0.06 6.05
N VAL A 170 16.25 0.49 5.24
CA VAL A 170 15.94 1.64 4.39
C VAL A 170 14.80 1.31 3.38
N PRO A 171 14.03 2.31 2.90
CA PRO A 171 12.81 2.09 2.12
C PRO A 171 12.97 1.16 0.91
N GLU A 172 14.02 1.33 0.10
CA GLU A 172 14.29 0.48 -1.06
C GLU A 172 14.50 -1.00 -0.70
N HIS A 173 15.10 -1.28 0.46
CA HIS A 173 15.26 -2.62 0.98
C HIS A 173 13.93 -3.17 1.53
N ILE A 174 13.12 -2.35 2.24
CA ILE A 174 11.77 -2.76 2.67
C ILE A 174 10.92 -3.14 1.45
N ILE A 175 10.92 -2.31 0.40
CA ILE A 175 10.20 -2.57 -0.85
C ILE A 175 10.65 -3.89 -1.46
N CYS A 176 11.97 -4.10 -1.59
CA CYS A 176 12.54 -5.33 -2.10
C CYS A 176 12.03 -6.56 -1.31
N GLU A 177 12.07 -6.51 0.01
CA GLU A 177 11.64 -7.61 0.87
C GLU A 177 10.12 -7.87 0.79
N CYS A 178 9.30 -6.82 0.71
CA CYS A 178 7.85 -6.94 0.48
C CYS A 178 7.55 -7.62 -0.86
N LEU A 179 8.18 -7.14 -1.95
CA LEU A 179 8.02 -7.71 -3.29
C LEU A 179 8.49 -9.17 -3.38
N ARG A 180 9.46 -9.56 -2.55
CA ARG A 180 10.04 -10.91 -2.51
C ARG A 180 9.15 -11.90 -1.76
N ALA A 181 8.66 -11.50 -0.57
CA ALA A 181 8.03 -12.39 0.40
C ALA A 181 6.50 -12.38 0.38
N ALA A 182 5.85 -11.22 0.19
CA ALA A 182 4.39 -11.11 0.22
C ALA A 182 3.76 -11.49 -1.15
N ASP A 183 2.44 -11.69 -1.17
CA ASP A 183 1.71 -11.78 -2.43
C ASP A 183 1.69 -10.44 -3.15
N PHE A 184 1.42 -10.48 -4.45
CA PHE A 184 1.58 -9.30 -5.31
C PHE A 184 0.64 -8.14 -4.94
N VAL A 185 -0.55 -8.42 -4.39
CA VAL A 185 -1.53 -7.39 -4.07
C VAL A 185 -1.04 -6.53 -2.92
N HIS A 186 -0.66 -7.18 -1.83
CA HIS A 186 -0.16 -6.51 -0.63
C HIS A 186 1.24 -5.91 -0.86
N ALA A 187 2.11 -6.62 -1.57
CA ALA A 187 3.44 -6.14 -1.86
C ALA A 187 3.44 -4.86 -2.72
N LEU A 188 2.60 -4.80 -3.76
CA LEU A 188 2.51 -3.60 -4.61
C LEU A 188 1.95 -2.42 -3.82
N ALA A 189 0.96 -2.65 -2.97
CA ALA A 189 0.39 -1.61 -2.13
C ALA A 189 1.41 -0.97 -1.19
N VAL A 190 2.19 -1.78 -0.48
CA VAL A 190 3.27 -1.25 0.36
C VAL A 190 4.34 -0.56 -0.47
N ALA A 191 4.72 -1.13 -1.63
CA ALA A 191 5.75 -0.56 -2.48
C ALA A 191 5.39 0.83 -3.02
N ASP A 192 4.15 1.03 -3.46
CA ASP A 192 3.68 2.34 -3.93
C ASP A 192 3.68 3.38 -2.83
N MET A 193 3.18 3.03 -1.64
CA MET A 193 3.12 3.95 -0.49
C MET A 193 4.52 4.32 0.00
N LEU A 194 5.44 3.36 0.09
CA LEU A 194 6.83 3.63 0.45
C LEU A 194 7.52 4.51 -0.61
N ALA A 195 7.31 4.24 -1.90
CA ALA A 195 7.89 5.05 -2.97
C ALA A 195 7.33 6.48 -2.98
N GLN A 196 6.06 6.66 -2.63
CA GLN A 196 5.43 7.96 -2.47
C GLN A 196 5.98 8.72 -1.25
N GLN A 197 6.11 8.04 -0.11
CA GLN A 197 6.58 8.63 1.16
C GLN A 197 8.09 8.91 1.16
N PHE A 198 8.88 8.12 0.44
CA PHE A 198 10.35 8.23 0.36
C PHE A 198 10.81 8.41 -1.09
N PRO A 199 10.79 9.65 -1.62
CA PRO A 199 11.22 9.93 -2.99
C PRO A 199 12.64 9.42 -3.27
N GLY A 200 12.81 8.71 -4.39
CA GLY A 200 14.08 8.10 -4.80
C GLY A 200 14.25 6.63 -4.40
N ALA A 201 13.40 6.08 -3.50
CA ALA A 201 13.45 4.68 -3.12
C ALA A 201 13.32 3.73 -4.34
N SER A 202 12.41 4.02 -5.27
CA SER A 202 12.24 3.24 -6.51
C SER A 202 13.49 3.23 -7.40
N ALA A 203 14.24 4.34 -7.45
CA ALA A 203 15.48 4.42 -8.21
C ALA A 203 16.59 3.57 -7.56
N LYS A 204 16.73 3.66 -6.23
CA LYS A 204 17.68 2.85 -5.46
C LYS A 204 17.32 1.37 -5.45
N LEU A 205 16.03 1.01 -5.48
CA LEU A 205 15.57 -0.38 -5.59
C LEU A 205 16.16 -1.08 -6.83
N ALA A 206 16.32 -0.38 -7.96
CA ALA A 206 16.94 -0.95 -9.15
C ALA A 206 18.40 -1.37 -8.90
N GLN A 207 19.12 -0.64 -8.04
CA GLN A 207 20.47 -1.01 -7.61
C GLN A 207 20.45 -2.24 -6.71
N VAL A 208 19.57 -2.26 -5.69
CA VAL A 208 19.38 -3.42 -4.80
C VAL A 208 19.07 -4.69 -5.60
N ILE A 209 18.22 -4.59 -6.64
CA ILE A 209 17.89 -5.73 -7.52
C ILE A 209 19.11 -6.25 -8.28
N ARG A 210 20.00 -5.37 -8.75
CA ARG A 210 21.22 -5.77 -9.46
C ARG A 210 22.18 -6.48 -8.51
N GLU A 211 22.46 -5.86 -7.37
CA GLU A 211 23.41 -6.36 -6.36
C GLU A 211 22.98 -7.72 -5.81
N ARG A 212 21.67 -7.91 -5.60
CA ARG A 212 21.10 -9.15 -5.07
C ARG A 212 20.59 -10.10 -6.14
N SER A 213 20.91 -9.91 -7.41
CA SER A 213 20.34 -10.70 -8.52
C SER A 213 20.51 -12.22 -8.40
N GLY A 214 21.52 -12.69 -7.67
CA GLY A 214 21.74 -14.12 -7.36
C GLY A 214 20.89 -14.67 -6.21
N ASP A 215 20.20 -13.83 -5.43
CA ASP A 215 19.39 -14.26 -4.30
C ASP A 215 18.06 -14.89 -4.75
N HIS A 216 17.60 -15.87 -3.96
CA HIS A 216 16.34 -16.53 -4.22
C HIS A 216 15.16 -15.52 -4.22
N GLY A 217 14.39 -15.54 -5.31
CA GLY A 217 13.21 -14.71 -5.48
C GLY A 217 13.48 -13.35 -6.14
N MET A 218 14.72 -12.98 -6.47
CA MET A 218 15.00 -11.66 -7.03
C MET A 218 14.52 -11.47 -8.48
N ALA A 219 14.40 -12.53 -9.27
CA ALA A 219 13.71 -12.47 -10.57
C ALA A 219 12.22 -12.08 -10.42
N LYS A 220 11.57 -12.53 -9.34
CA LYS A 220 10.18 -12.16 -8.99
C LYS A 220 10.12 -10.69 -8.56
N VAL A 221 11.07 -10.22 -7.74
CA VAL A 221 11.18 -8.80 -7.36
C VAL A 221 11.35 -7.92 -8.59
N ALA A 222 12.29 -8.23 -9.48
CA ALA A 222 12.54 -7.48 -10.71
C ALA A 222 11.30 -7.37 -11.61
N LEU A 223 10.54 -8.46 -11.73
CA LEU A 223 9.28 -8.46 -12.48
C LEU A 223 8.23 -7.57 -11.81
N ARG A 224 8.05 -7.69 -10.50
CA ARG A 224 7.01 -6.97 -9.76
C ARG A 224 7.31 -5.48 -9.59
N ALA A 225 8.58 -5.10 -9.46
CA ALA A 225 9.02 -3.71 -9.31
C ALA A 225 8.61 -2.82 -10.50
N ARG A 226 8.42 -3.41 -11.69
CA ARG A 226 7.95 -2.71 -12.90
C ARG A 226 6.52 -2.16 -12.80
N PHE A 227 5.77 -2.57 -11.78
CA PHE A 227 4.40 -2.12 -11.55
C PHE A 227 4.30 -1.04 -10.47
N ILE A 228 5.40 -0.73 -9.77
CA ILE A 228 5.42 0.35 -8.78
C ILE A 228 5.11 1.66 -9.50
N ASP A 229 4.22 2.44 -8.91
CA ASP A 229 3.93 3.80 -9.36
C ASP A 229 3.38 4.61 -8.18
N GLU A 230 4.25 5.52 -7.73
CA GLU A 230 4.14 6.43 -6.58
C GLU A 230 2.96 7.41 -6.66
N LYS A 231 2.27 7.46 -7.81
CA LYS A 231 1.05 8.26 -7.96
C LYS A 231 -0.18 7.60 -7.38
N SER A 232 -0.14 6.32 -7.02
CA SER A 232 -1.28 5.67 -6.35
C SER A 232 -1.62 6.42 -5.07
N GLY A 233 -2.89 6.78 -4.89
CA GLY A 233 -3.33 7.69 -3.83
C GLY A 233 -3.66 7.02 -2.51
N SER A 234 -3.79 5.68 -2.50
CA SER A 234 -3.97 4.92 -1.26
C SER A 234 -3.62 3.45 -1.42
N ILE A 235 -3.46 2.75 -0.28
CA ILE A 235 -3.30 1.29 -0.20
C ILE A 235 -4.39 0.56 -1.00
N TYR A 236 -5.66 0.97 -0.90
CA TYR A 236 -6.77 0.32 -1.59
C TYR A 236 -6.70 0.48 -3.10
N GLU A 237 -6.26 1.65 -3.57
CA GLU A 237 -6.04 1.87 -5.00
C GLU A 237 -4.91 0.97 -5.51
N SER A 238 -3.81 0.85 -4.78
CA SER A 238 -2.73 -0.03 -5.21
C SER A 238 -3.12 -1.51 -5.16
N MET A 239 -3.89 -1.93 -4.14
CA MET A 239 -4.41 -3.29 -4.04
C MET A 239 -5.36 -3.63 -5.19
N LEU A 240 -6.33 -2.76 -5.49
CA LEU A 240 -7.23 -2.96 -6.62
C LEU A 240 -6.46 -3.02 -7.94
N ARG A 241 -5.51 -2.10 -8.14
CA ARG A 241 -4.63 -2.09 -9.32
C ARG A 241 -3.88 -3.41 -9.49
N ALA A 242 -3.28 -3.93 -8.42
CA ALA A 242 -2.59 -5.21 -8.44
C ALA A 242 -3.52 -6.36 -8.84
N ARG A 243 -4.74 -6.40 -8.29
CA ARG A 243 -5.75 -7.41 -8.65
C ARG A 243 -6.19 -7.31 -10.11
N LEU A 244 -6.38 -6.09 -10.62
CA LEU A 244 -6.70 -5.86 -12.04
C LEU A 244 -5.60 -6.40 -12.96
N ILE A 245 -4.34 -6.15 -12.63
CA ILE A 245 -3.18 -6.69 -13.36
C ILE A 245 -3.20 -8.22 -13.33
N GLN A 246 -3.41 -8.84 -12.17
CA GLN A 246 -3.51 -10.30 -12.03
C GLN A 246 -4.66 -10.90 -12.84
N ALA A 247 -5.79 -10.20 -12.91
CA ALA A 247 -6.95 -10.61 -13.71
C ALA A 247 -6.75 -10.45 -15.23
N GLY A 248 -5.60 -9.95 -15.66
CA GLY A 248 -5.25 -9.86 -17.08
C GLY A 248 -5.49 -8.47 -17.68
N PHE A 249 -5.97 -7.49 -16.93
CA PHE A 249 -6.12 -6.13 -17.44
C PHE A 249 -4.73 -5.47 -17.59
N PRO A 250 -4.49 -4.68 -18.66
CA PRO A 250 -3.28 -3.87 -18.76
C PRO A 250 -3.15 -2.96 -17.53
N ALA A 251 -1.94 -2.69 -17.05
CA ALA A 251 -1.77 -1.71 -15.97
C ALA A 251 -2.35 -0.35 -16.42
N PRO A 252 -3.25 0.26 -15.63
CA PRO A 252 -3.80 1.57 -15.95
C PRO A 252 -2.76 2.68 -15.75
N ARG A 253 -3.00 3.83 -16.37
CA ARG A 253 -2.41 5.10 -15.90
C ARG A 253 -3.13 5.53 -14.62
N VAL A 254 -2.37 5.93 -13.61
CA VAL A 254 -2.90 6.27 -12.28
C VAL A 254 -2.95 7.77 -12.06
N GLN A 255 -3.98 8.24 -11.34
CA GLN A 255 -4.20 9.63 -10.94
C GLN A 255 -4.07 10.64 -12.11
N VAL A 256 -4.80 10.39 -13.20
CA VAL A 256 -4.78 11.25 -14.38
C VAL A 256 -5.74 12.43 -14.20
N ASP A 257 -5.20 13.64 -14.34
CA ASP A 257 -5.97 14.88 -14.25
C ASP A 257 -6.63 15.23 -15.60
N TYR A 258 -7.90 15.62 -15.53
CA TYR A 258 -8.72 16.08 -16.65
C TYR A 258 -9.29 17.45 -16.33
N MET A 259 -9.29 18.37 -17.30
CA MET A 259 -9.87 19.70 -17.14
C MET A 259 -11.03 19.89 -18.11
N PRO A 260 -12.30 19.76 -17.66
CA PRO A 260 -13.46 19.97 -18.52
C PRO A 260 -13.59 21.45 -18.86
N SER A 261 -13.57 21.78 -20.15
CA SER A 261 -13.80 23.14 -20.67
C SER A 261 -15.28 23.45 -20.93
N PHE A 262 -16.16 22.44 -20.93
CA PHE A 262 -17.56 22.59 -21.33
C PHE A 262 -18.50 22.95 -20.17
N ARG A 263 -19.34 23.97 -20.37
CA ARG A 263 -20.38 24.39 -19.41
C ARG A 263 -21.66 23.54 -19.41
N HIS A 264 -21.83 22.69 -20.41
CA HIS A 264 -23.04 21.89 -20.62
C HIS A 264 -22.68 20.43 -20.86
N ALA A 265 -23.45 19.51 -20.27
CA ALA A 265 -23.36 18.08 -20.55
C ALA A 265 -23.95 17.77 -21.94
N PRO A 266 -23.71 16.57 -22.51
CA PRO A 266 -24.26 16.16 -23.81
C PRO A 266 -25.79 16.22 -23.90
N ASN A 267 -26.49 16.24 -22.75
CA ASN A 267 -27.95 16.38 -22.62
C ASN A 267 -28.42 17.83 -22.38
N GLY A 268 -27.54 18.83 -22.44
CA GLY A 268 -27.88 20.25 -22.23
C GLY A 268 -27.93 20.70 -20.76
N GLU A 269 -27.68 19.82 -19.80
CA GLU A 269 -27.67 20.20 -18.38
C GLU A 269 -26.47 21.10 -18.04
N ARG A 270 -26.71 22.17 -17.26
CA ARG A 270 -25.64 23.08 -16.82
C ARG A 270 -24.74 22.38 -15.79
N LEU A 271 -23.49 22.15 -16.18
CA LEU A 271 -22.45 21.57 -15.32
C LEU A 271 -21.79 22.66 -14.45
N ARG A 272 -22.56 23.35 -13.59
CA ARG A 272 -21.98 24.43 -12.76
C ARG A 272 -20.93 23.95 -11.76
N ALA A 273 -20.98 22.70 -11.32
CA ALA A 273 -20.15 22.20 -10.21
C ALA A 273 -18.71 21.80 -10.58
N SER A 274 -18.41 21.59 -11.87
CA SER A 274 -17.13 20.99 -12.32
C SER A 274 -16.39 21.79 -13.40
N VAL A 275 -16.98 22.85 -13.96
CA VAL A 275 -16.34 23.70 -14.98
C VAL A 275 -15.12 24.40 -14.37
N GLY A 276 -13.97 24.28 -15.05
CA GLY A 276 -12.72 24.90 -14.60
C GLY A 276 -12.08 24.24 -13.38
N ARG A 277 -12.62 23.12 -12.89
CA ARG A 277 -12.00 22.31 -11.84
C ARG A 277 -11.28 21.11 -12.45
N THR A 278 -10.07 20.86 -11.99
CA THR A 278 -9.33 19.64 -12.31
C THR A 278 -10.05 18.43 -11.71
N LEU A 279 -10.43 17.48 -12.56
CA LEU A 279 -11.03 16.21 -12.18
C LEU A 279 -9.95 15.13 -12.24
N ARG A 280 -9.69 14.49 -11.12
CA ARG A 280 -8.72 13.39 -11.05
C ARG A 280 -9.42 12.03 -11.18
N ALA A 281 -8.91 11.22 -12.10
CA ALA A 281 -9.31 9.84 -12.32
C ALA A 281 -8.34 8.89 -11.62
N ALA A 282 -8.85 7.91 -10.89
CA ALA A 282 -8.01 6.92 -10.23
C ALA A 282 -7.26 6.06 -11.25
N TYR A 283 -7.98 5.53 -12.24
CA TYR A 283 -7.39 4.75 -13.34
C TYR A 283 -7.87 5.23 -14.70
N THR A 284 -7.00 5.10 -15.70
CA THR A 284 -7.33 5.37 -17.10
C THR A 284 -6.72 4.31 -18.01
N TRP A 285 -7.52 3.80 -18.94
CA TRP A 285 -7.07 3.03 -20.09
C TRP A 285 -7.36 3.77 -21.39
N GLU A 286 -6.44 3.68 -22.35
CA GLU A 286 -6.70 4.07 -23.74
C GLU A 286 -7.53 2.97 -24.41
N ARG A 287 -8.62 3.33 -25.10
CA ARG A 287 -9.29 2.36 -25.97
C ARG A 287 -8.46 2.17 -27.25
N PRO A 288 -8.33 0.94 -27.76
CA PRO A 288 -7.90 0.74 -29.13
C PRO A 288 -8.90 1.44 -30.05
N ARG A 289 -8.45 2.38 -30.89
CA ARG A 289 -9.32 3.02 -31.90
C ARG A 289 -10.06 1.93 -32.70
N PRO A 290 -11.39 1.98 -32.84
CA PRO A 290 -12.09 1.09 -33.75
C PRO A 290 -11.66 1.45 -35.18
N GLY A 291 -10.84 0.62 -35.83
CA GLY A 291 -10.43 0.96 -37.19
C GLY A 291 -9.35 0.15 -37.92
N LEU A 292 -8.74 -0.89 -37.33
CA LEU A 292 -7.91 -1.83 -38.09
C LEU A 292 -8.15 -3.25 -37.57
N ARG A 293 -8.98 -4.02 -38.29
CA ARG A 293 -8.92 -5.49 -38.20
C ARG A 293 -7.71 -5.92 -39.04
N GLU A 294 -6.77 -6.66 -38.47
CA GLU A 294 -5.88 -7.49 -39.28
C GLU A 294 -6.72 -8.63 -39.87
N VAL A 295 -7.12 -8.48 -41.14
CA VAL A 295 -7.71 -9.58 -41.90
C VAL A 295 -6.56 -10.44 -42.40
N LYS A 296 -6.47 -11.67 -41.91
CA LYS A 296 -5.52 -12.66 -42.39
C LYS A 296 -6.15 -13.35 -43.60
N GLU A 297 -6.18 -12.69 -44.75
CA GLU A 297 -6.45 -13.38 -46.01
C GLU A 297 -5.18 -14.15 -46.43
N LEU A 298 -5.41 -15.37 -46.88
CA LEU A 298 -4.39 -16.35 -47.24
C LEU A 298 -3.35 -15.71 -48.19
N GLY A 299 -2.15 -15.43 -47.66
CA GLY A 299 -0.96 -15.14 -48.45
C GLY A 299 -0.59 -13.68 -48.76
N ARG A 300 -1.43 -12.66 -48.51
CA ARG A 300 -1.04 -11.24 -48.73
C ARG A 300 -1.53 -10.30 -47.62
N ARG A 301 -0.60 -9.52 -47.06
CA ARG A 301 -0.90 -8.45 -46.08
C ARG A 301 -1.42 -7.22 -46.83
N THR A 302 -2.70 -6.91 -46.73
CA THR A 302 -3.27 -5.66 -47.26
C THR A 302 -4.00 -4.90 -46.14
N ARG A 303 -3.67 -3.61 -45.94
CA ARG A 303 -4.38 -2.73 -45.01
C ARG A 303 -5.57 -2.11 -45.75
N ALA A 304 -6.80 -2.41 -45.35
CA ALA A 304 -8.00 -1.74 -45.88
C ALA A 304 -8.62 -0.82 -44.82
N ARG A 305 -8.97 0.42 -45.19
CA ARG A 305 -9.81 1.32 -44.38
C ARG A 305 -11.25 0.80 -44.43
N ALA A 306 -11.80 0.41 -43.28
CA ALA A 306 -13.24 0.20 -43.16
C ALA A 306 -13.95 1.55 -43.29
N THR A 307 -14.95 1.59 -44.16
CA THR A 307 -15.75 2.75 -44.50
C THR A 307 -16.60 3.22 -43.31
N GLY A 308 -16.40 4.49 -42.92
CA GLY A 308 -17.50 5.43 -42.69
C GLY A 308 -18.31 5.35 -41.39
N HIS A 309 -17.69 5.63 -40.24
CA HIS A 309 -18.33 6.48 -39.22
C HIS A 309 -17.39 7.64 -38.92
N VAL A 310 -17.83 8.87 -39.19
CA VAL A 310 -17.11 10.09 -38.83
C VAL A 310 -17.12 10.16 -37.31
N ALA A 311 -16.01 9.76 -36.69
CA ALA A 311 -15.81 9.97 -35.26
C ALA A 311 -15.82 11.48 -35.00
N ALA A 312 -16.63 11.92 -34.03
CA ALA A 312 -16.65 13.30 -33.59
C ALA A 312 -15.20 13.74 -33.24
N PRO A 313 -14.73 14.93 -33.69
CA PRO A 313 -13.32 15.32 -33.61
C PRO A 313 -12.73 15.35 -32.18
N ASP A 314 -13.59 15.41 -31.15
CA ASP A 314 -13.19 15.62 -29.75
C ASP A 314 -13.44 14.41 -28.83
N ARG A 315 -13.74 13.23 -29.38
CA ARG A 315 -13.99 12.04 -28.53
C ARG A 315 -12.66 11.50 -27.97
N VAL A 316 -12.40 11.78 -26.70
CA VAL A 316 -11.29 11.14 -25.97
C VAL A 316 -11.71 9.70 -25.65
N ASP A 317 -11.43 8.77 -26.57
CA ASP A 317 -11.75 7.33 -26.44
C ASP A 317 -10.96 6.66 -25.30
N ARG A 318 -11.38 6.91 -24.05
CA ARG A 318 -10.75 6.40 -22.83
C ARG A 318 -11.80 5.81 -21.90
N VAL A 319 -11.39 4.77 -21.19
CA VAL A 319 -12.15 4.24 -20.04
C VAL A 319 -11.51 4.82 -18.79
N VAL A 320 -12.31 5.47 -17.96
CA VAL A 320 -11.88 6.14 -16.73
C VAL A 320 -12.58 5.49 -15.55
N VAL A 321 -11.83 5.12 -14.51
CA VAL A 321 -12.40 4.65 -13.25
C VAL A 321 -12.31 5.76 -12.21
N LEU A 322 -13.44 6.07 -11.59
CA LEU A 322 -13.54 6.83 -10.36
C LEU A 322 -13.73 5.86 -9.20
N LEU A 323 -12.85 5.95 -8.22
CA LEU A 323 -12.99 5.26 -6.95
C LEU A 323 -13.63 6.22 -5.95
N ASP A 324 -14.68 5.76 -5.27
CA ASP A 324 -15.07 6.40 -4.00
C ASP A 324 -14.00 6.14 -2.94
N ASP A 325 -14.04 6.88 -1.84
CA ASP A 325 -13.13 6.69 -0.71
C ASP A 325 -13.29 5.23 -0.20
N LEU A 326 -12.42 4.32 -0.66
CA LEU A 326 -12.43 2.89 -0.33
C LEU A 326 -11.97 2.61 1.12
N ARG A 327 -11.91 3.62 1.98
CA ARG A 327 -11.49 3.47 3.38
C ARG A 327 -12.52 2.61 4.13
N PRO A 328 -12.10 1.63 4.94
CA PRO A 328 -12.98 0.95 5.89
C PRO A 328 -13.55 2.03 6.80
N GLY A 329 -14.86 2.20 6.76
CA GLY A 329 -15.55 3.23 7.52
C GLY A 329 -15.72 4.59 6.81
N ALA A 330 -15.46 4.72 5.51
CA ALA A 330 -16.00 5.84 4.74
C ALA A 330 -17.55 5.85 4.72
N GLY A 331 -18.18 4.71 5.05
CA GLY A 331 -19.62 4.61 5.33
C GLY A 331 -20.02 4.77 6.80
N LEU A 332 -19.06 4.91 7.73
CA LEU A 332 -19.33 5.12 9.16
C LEU A 332 -19.53 6.62 9.41
N ALA A 333 -20.71 6.97 9.90
CA ALA A 333 -21.00 8.32 10.33
C ALA A 333 -19.95 8.79 11.35
N PRO A 334 -19.45 10.04 11.25
CA PRO A 334 -18.65 10.64 12.31
C PRO A 334 -19.34 10.43 13.67
N PRO A 335 -18.60 10.08 14.74
CA PRO A 335 -19.21 9.86 16.05
C PRO A 335 -20.04 11.07 16.49
N GLY A 336 -21.32 10.84 16.81
CA GLY A 336 -22.25 11.90 17.23
C GLY A 336 -22.98 12.64 16.12
N MET A 337 -22.79 12.27 14.84
CA MET A 337 -23.53 12.87 13.72
C MET A 337 -24.99 12.36 13.69
N LEU A 338 -25.95 13.28 13.57
CA LEU A 338 -27.37 12.93 13.45
C LEU A 338 -27.65 12.23 12.12
N ARG A 339 -28.66 11.36 12.09
CA ARG A 339 -29.07 10.64 10.88
C ARG A 339 -29.37 11.57 9.70
N SER A 340 -30.02 12.70 9.96
CA SER A 340 -30.32 13.74 8.95
C SER A 340 -29.07 14.41 8.37
N GLU A 341 -28.04 14.62 9.20
CA GLU A 341 -26.75 15.17 8.77
C GLU A 341 -25.98 14.17 7.92
N LEU A 342 -26.02 12.89 8.29
CA LEU A 342 -25.44 11.80 7.50
C LEU A 342 -26.12 11.67 6.14
N GLU A 343 -27.45 11.72 6.10
CA GLU A 343 -28.22 11.68 4.86
C GLU A 343 -27.91 12.89 3.96
N ALA A 344 -27.78 14.09 4.54
CA ALA A 344 -27.37 15.29 3.82
C ALA A 344 -25.94 15.21 3.29
N LEU A 345 -25.00 14.63 4.05
CA LEU A 345 -23.62 14.40 3.62
C LEU A 345 -23.56 13.43 2.43
N ARG A 346 -24.21 12.27 2.55
CA ARG A 346 -24.31 11.28 1.48
C ARG A 346 -24.90 11.85 0.20
N ARG A 347 -25.96 12.68 0.34
CA ARG A 347 -26.58 13.38 -0.79
C ARG A 347 -25.59 14.33 -1.47
N ARG A 348 -24.84 15.13 -0.70
CA ARG A 348 -23.82 16.05 -1.25
C ARG A 348 -22.69 15.29 -1.95
N GLU A 349 -22.24 14.17 -1.41
CA GLU A 349 -21.22 13.32 -2.03
C GLU A 349 -21.72 12.70 -3.34
N SER A 350 -22.96 12.20 -3.36
CA SER A 350 -23.61 11.67 -4.56
C SER A 350 -23.77 12.74 -5.64
N GLU A 351 -24.18 13.95 -5.28
CA GLU A 351 -24.29 15.09 -6.21
C GLU A 351 -22.91 15.48 -6.78
N ARG A 352 -21.85 15.46 -5.96
CA ARG A 352 -20.47 15.70 -6.41
C ARG A 352 -19.98 14.61 -7.37
N LEU A 353 -20.23 13.35 -7.05
CA LEU A 353 -19.88 12.22 -7.91
C LEU A 353 -20.59 12.31 -9.26
N LEU A 354 -21.90 12.55 -9.25
CA LEU A 354 -22.69 12.71 -10.47
C LEU A 354 -22.14 13.84 -11.35
N ALA A 355 -21.80 14.99 -10.75
CA ALA A 355 -21.18 16.10 -11.48
C ALA A 355 -19.83 15.71 -12.12
N ARG A 356 -18.97 14.95 -11.41
CA ARG A 356 -17.71 14.43 -11.96
C ARG A 356 -17.96 13.49 -13.13
N VAL A 357 -18.90 12.56 -13.00
CA VAL A 357 -19.26 11.59 -14.04
C VAL A 357 -19.75 12.31 -15.29
N LEU A 358 -20.67 13.26 -15.16
CA LEU A 358 -21.22 14.00 -16.29
C LEU A 358 -20.15 14.85 -17.00
N ALA A 359 -19.24 15.47 -16.23
CA ALA A 359 -18.15 16.26 -16.79
C ALA A 359 -17.08 15.43 -17.51
N LEU A 360 -16.79 14.21 -17.05
CA LEU A 360 -15.91 13.28 -17.77
C LEU A 360 -16.58 12.69 -19.01
N LYS A 361 -17.89 12.41 -18.95
CA LYS A 361 -18.66 11.99 -20.12
C LYS A 361 -18.75 13.10 -21.18
N SER A 362 -18.81 14.37 -20.80
CA SER A 362 -18.86 15.49 -21.74
C SER A 362 -17.57 15.66 -22.56
N ILE A 363 -16.42 15.18 -22.05
CA ILE A 363 -15.15 15.13 -22.78
C ILE A 363 -14.92 13.77 -23.48
N GLY A 364 -15.95 12.92 -23.57
CA GLY A 364 -15.93 11.68 -24.35
C GLY A 364 -15.41 10.43 -23.62
N CYS A 365 -15.16 10.50 -22.31
CA CYS A 365 -14.73 9.34 -21.53
C CYS A 365 -15.90 8.40 -21.18
N ASP A 366 -15.67 7.09 -21.28
CA ASP A 366 -16.53 6.07 -20.66
C ASP A 366 -16.15 5.96 -19.18
N VAL A 367 -17.05 6.41 -18.30
CA VAL A 367 -16.78 6.50 -16.86
C VAL A 367 -17.35 5.28 -16.14
N ILE A 368 -16.48 4.55 -15.46
CA ILE A 368 -16.83 3.50 -14.51
C ILE A 368 -16.71 4.06 -13.10
N HIS A 369 -17.74 3.88 -12.32
CA HIS A 369 -17.72 4.18 -10.90
C HIS A 369 -17.58 2.88 -10.10
N VAL A 370 -16.63 2.88 -9.17
CA VAL A 370 -16.35 1.78 -8.24
C VAL A 370 -16.56 2.30 -6.82
N SER A 371 -17.56 1.73 -6.16
CA SER A 371 -17.96 2.03 -4.79
C SER A 371 -17.40 1.02 -3.80
N ALA A 372 -17.58 1.26 -2.50
CA ALA A 372 -17.21 0.30 -1.45
C ALA A 372 -18.06 -1.00 -1.48
N GLU A 373 -19.22 -0.99 -2.15
CA GLU A 373 -20.10 -2.16 -2.30
C GLU A 373 -19.69 -3.07 -3.46
N ASP A 374 -18.87 -2.55 -4.39
CA ASP A 374 -18.40 -3.32 -5.54
C ASP A 374 -17.34 -4.33 -5.11
N ASP A 375 -17.68 -5.62 -5.21
CA ASP A 375 -16.69 -6.67 -5.11
C ASP A 375 -15.78 -6.72 -6.35
N PHE A 376 -14.67 -7.45 -6.24
CA PHE A 376 -13.68 -7.51 -7.32
C PHE A 376 -14.26 -8.05 -8.64
N ARG A 377 -15.22 -8.97 -8.56
CA ARG A 377 -15.88 -9.55 -9.73
C ARG A 377 -16.71 -8.49 -10.46
N THR A 378 -17.49 -7.71 -9.73
CA THR A 378 -18.31 -6.62 -10.24
C THR A 378 -17.45 -5.58 -10.94
N VAL A 379 -16.29 -5.24 -10.38
CA VAL A 379 -15.34 -4.32 -11.03
C VAL A 379 -14.83 -4.90 -12.36
N CYS A 380 -14.51 -6.19 -12.41
CA CYS A 380 -14.10 -6.85 -13.65
C CYS A 380 -15.20 -6.82 -14.72
N GLU A 381 -16.44 -7.14 -14.34
CA GLU A 381 -17.59 -7.14 -15.25
C GLU A 381 -17.86 -5.74 -15.82
N LYS A 382 -17.75 -4.70 -14.99
CA LYS A 382 -17.82 -3.29 -15.43
C LYS A 382 -16.73 -2.95 -16.46
N LEU A 383 -15.49 -3.40 -16.26
CA LEU A 383 -14.38 -3.16 -17.18
C LEU A 383 -14.52 -3.93 -18.50
N ASP A 384 -14.97 -5.18 -18.44
CA ASP A 384 -15.25 -6.00 -19.61
C ASP A 384 -16.39 -5.37 -20.45
N ALA A 385 -17.46 -4.90 -19.79
CA ALA A 385 -18.56 -4.19 -20.44
C ALA A 385 -18.12 -2.86 -21.09
N ALA A 386 -17.16 -2.16 -20.48
CA ALA A 386 -16.54 -0.97 -21.07
C ALA A 386 -15.55 -1.29 -22.21
N GLY A 387 -15.28 -2.57 -22.48
CA GLY A 387 -14.42 -3.04 -23.56
C GLY A 387 -12.92 -2.94 -23.25
N VAL A 388 -12.53 -2.92 -21.99
CA VAL A 388 -11.11 -2.98 -21.59
C VAL A 388 -10.61 -4.40 -21.85
N LYS A 389 -9.85 -4.58 -22.93
CA LYS A 389 -9.38 -5.90 -23.34
C LYS A 389 -8.32 -6.45 -22.38
N ARG A 390 -8.58 -7.64 -21.86
CA ARG A 390 -7.57 -8.44 -21.16
C ARG A 390 -6.47 -8.88 -22.11
N VAL A 391 -5.26 -8.93 -21.60
CA VAL A 391 -4.04 -9.39 -22.30
C VAL A 391 -3.50 -10.58 -21.53
N SER A 392 -3.13 -11.63 -22.28
CA SER A 392 -2.51 -12.81 -21.67
C SER A 392 -1.23 -12.42 -20.92
N PHE A 393 -0.89 -13.12 -19.84
CA PHE A 393 0.35 -12.87 -19.09
C PHE A 393 1.60 -12.89 -19.99
N GLN A 394 1.65 -13.77 -20.97
CA GLN A 394 2.74 -13.82 -21.96
C GLN A 394 2.77 -12.58 -22.85
N GLU A 395 1.63 -12.03 -23.21
CA GLU A 395 1.54 -10.81 -24.02
C GLU A 395 1.81 -9.56 -23.18
N GLN A 396 1.43 -9.54 -21.90
CA GLN A 396 1.87 -8.54 -20.94
C GLN A 396 3.40 -8.54 -20.80
N ARG A 397 4.02 -9.73 -20.77
CA ARG A 397 5.48 -9.90 -20.73
C ARG A 397 6.16 -9.50 -22.05
N LYS A 398 5.57 -9.83 -23.21
CA LYS A 398 6.14 -9.56 -24.56
C LYS A 398 6.01 -8.11 -25.01
N ARG A 399 4.95 -7.40 -24.62
CA ARG A 399 4.65 -6.05 -25.13
C ARG A 399 5.67 -4.98 -24.75
N GLY A 400 6.66 -5.26 -23.91
CA GLY A 400 7.86 -4.43 -23.76
C GLY A 400 7.65 -2.97 -23.33
N ARG A 401 6.41 -2.50 -23.10
CA ARG A 401 6.05 -1.21 -22.47
C ARG A 401 6.19 -1.28 -20.95
N TYR A 402 7.28 -1.89 -20.55
CA TYR A 402 7.84 -1.92 -19.22
C TYR A 402 9.35 -2.03 -19.51
N LEU A 403 9.91 -0.91 -19.96
CA LEU A 403 11.34 -0.66 -20.05
C LEU A 403 11.55 0.70 -19.38
#